data_AF-E2J6X0-F1
#
_entry.id   AF-E2J6X0-F1
#
_cell.length_a   1.000
_cell.length_b   1.000
_cell.length_c   1.000
_cell.angle_alpha   90.00
_cell.angle_beta   90.00
_cell.angle_gamma   90.00
#
_symmetry.space_group_name_H-M   'P 1'
#
loop_
_entity.id
_entity.type
_entity.pdbx_description
1 polymer ?
#
loop_
_entity_poly.entity_id
_entity_poly.type
_entity_poly.pdbx_seq_one_letter_code
_entity_poly.pdbx_strand_id
1 'polypeptide(L)'
;RPLENIEPLTLRYKLLEPILLLGKERFAGVDIRIRVKGGGNVAQIYAIRQAISKALVAYYQKYVDEQSKKEIKDTLIQYDRTLLVADPRRCEPKKFGGPGARARYQKSYR
;
A
#
# COMPACT_ATOMS: atom_id res chain seq x y z
N ARG A 1 8.79 -12.77 -8.80
CA ARG A 1 8.23 -13.84 -7.94
C ARG A 1 6.72 -13.79 -8.09
N PRO A 2 6.03 -14.94 -8.20
CA PRO A 2 4.57 -14.96 -8.17
C PRO A 2 4.06 -14.36 -6.87
N LEU A 3 2.89 -13.72 -6.92
CA LEU A 3 2.22 -13.11 -5.76
C LEU A 3 2.00 -14.10 -4.60
N GLU A 4 1.84 -15.38 -4.94
CA GLU A 4 1.56 -16.47 -4.02
C GLU A 4 2.76 -16.86 -3.17
N ASN A 5 3.97 -16.63 -3.66
CA ASN A 5 5.22 -17.06 -3.03
C ASN A 5 5.93 -15.90 -2.32
N ILE A 6 5.16 -14.98 -1.74
CA ILE A 6 5.68 -13.85 -0.96
C ILE A 6 5.69 -14.23 0.52
N GLU A 7 6.87 -14.13 1.12
CA GLU A 7 7.07 -14.26 2.56
C GLU A 7 7.07 -12.88 3.22
N PRO A 8 6.55 -12.74 4.46
CA PRO A 8 5.94 -13.76 5.32
C PRO A 8 4.46 -14.06 4.98
N LEU A 9 4.02 -15.29 5.26
CA LEU A 9 2.68 -15.80 4.92
C LEU A 9 1.53 -14.94 5.48
N THR A 10 1.71 -14.36 6.67
CA THR A 10 0.71 -13.52 7.33
C THR A 10 0.38 -12.26 6.53
N LEU A 11 1.36 -11.70 5.82
CA LEU A 11 1.19 -10.49 5.02
C LEU A 11 0.70 -10.78 3.59
N ARG A 12 0.63 -12.06 3.19
CA ARG A 12 0.10 -12.47 1.88
C ARG A 12 -1.36 -12.02 1.70
N TYR A 13 -2.19 -12.16 2.74
CA TYR A 13 -3.58 -11.71 2.70
C TYR A 13 -3.70 -10.21 2.46
N LYS A 14 -2.83 -9.39 3.08
CA LYS A 14 -2.79 -7.94 2.85
C LYS A 14 -2.51 -7.57 1.40
N LEU A 15 -1.74 -8.39 0.71
CA LEU A 15 -1.43 -8.17 -0.70
C LEU A 15 -2.59 -8.57 -1.61
N LEU A 16 -3.32 -9.63 -1.27
CA LEU A 16 -4.45 -10.15 -2.05
C LEU A 16 -5.77 -9.39 -1.84
N GLU A 17 -5.88 -8.57 -0.80
CA GLU A 17 -7.07 -7.76 -0.51
C GLU A 17 -7.69 -7.05 -1.73
N PRO A 18 -6.96 -6.27 -2.55
CA PRO A 18 -7.56 -5.62 -3.73
C PRO A 18 -8.13 -6.61 -4.76
N ILE A 19 -7.53 -7.80 -4.88
CA ILE A 19 -7.99 -8.84 -5.79
C ILE A 19 -9.26 -9.51 -5.23
N LEU A 20 -9.29 -9.75 -3.92
CA LEU A 20 -10.44 -10.34 -3.24
C LEU A 20 -11.65 -9.40 -3.21
N LEU A 21 -11.42 -8.10 -3.04
CA LEU A 21 -12.47 -7.07 -2.99
C LEU A 21 -13.16 -6.86 -4.33
N LEU A 22 -12.38 -6.82 -5.41
CA LEU A 22 -12.89 -6.46 -6.74
C LEU A 22 -13.27 -7.68 -7.60
N GLY A 23 -12.90 -8.88 -7.14
CA GLY A 23 -13.11 -10.14 -7.85
C GLY A 23 -12.06 -10.39 -8.93
N LYS A 24 -11.74 -11.66 -9.18
CA LYS A 24 -10.71 -12.07 -10.16
C LYS A 24 -11.06 -11.69 -11.60
N GLU A 25 -12.35 -11.57 -11.91
CA GLU A 25 -12.86 -11.24 -13.25
C GLU A 25 -12.34 -9.90 -13.76
N ARG A 26 -12.29 -8.88 -12.89
CA ARG A 26 -11.79 -7.54 -13.24
C ARG A 26 -10.28 -7.50 -13.50
N PHE A 27 -9.54 -8.55 -13.14
CA PHE A 27 -8.11 -8.69 -13.38
C PHE A 27 -7.78 -9.61 -14.56
N ALA A 28 -8.75 -10.33 -15.12
CA ALA A 28 -8.50 -11.34 -16.15
C ALA A 28 -7.90 -10.76 -17.45
N GLY A 29 -8.19 -9.49 -17.76
CA GLY A 29 -7.67 -8.79 -18.94
C GLY A 29 -6.37 -8.02 -18.73
N VAL A 30 -5.74 -8.09 -17.55
CA VAL A 30 -4.60 -7.23 -17.20
C VAL A 30 -3.42 -8.07 -16.68
N ASP A 31 -2.26 -7.94 -17.32
CA ASP A 31 -0.99 -8.45 -16.79
C ASP A 31 -0.28 -7.35 -15.98
N ILE A 32 0.15 -7.68 -14.75
CA ILE A 32 0.69 -6.72 -13.79
C ILE A 32 2.08 -7.15 -13.34
N ARG A 33 3.09 -6.35 -13.71
CA ARG A 33 4.48 -6.53 -13.26
C ARG A 33 4.92 -5.40 -12.34
N ILE A 34 5.27 -5.74 -11.10
CA ILE A 34 5.64 -4.76 -10.06
C ILE A 34 7.12 -4.94 -9.69
N ARG A 35 7.84 -3.81 -9.60
CA ARG A 35 9.20 -3.73 -9.05
C ARG A 35 9.19 -2.76 -7.89
N VAL A 36 9.66 -3.19 -6.72
CA VAL A 36 9.75 -2.36 -5.51
C VAL A 36 11.20 -2.30 -5.04
N LYS A 37 11.65 -1.14 -4.57
CA LYS A 37 12.99 -0.90 -4.03
C LYS A 37 12.90 0.01 -2.80
N GLY A 38 13.72 -0.26 -1.78
CA GLY A 38 13.76 0.49 -0.53
C GLY A 38 12.66 0.10 0.47
N GLY A 39 12.70 0.68 1.67
CA GLY A 39 11.80 0.31 2.77
C GLY A 39 12.10 -1.08 3.36
N GLY A 40 11.34 -1.45 4.40
CA GLY A 40 11.35 -2.80 4.98
C GLY A 40 10.27 -3.70 4.36
N ASN A 41 10.31 -5.00 4.67
CA ASN A 41 9.42 -6.02 4.08
C ASN A 41 7.94 -5.64 4.16
N VAL A 42 7.50 -5.19 5.34
CA VAL A 42 6.09 -4.77 5.56
C VAL A 42 5.73 -3.58 4.68
N ALA A 43 6.57 -2.52 4.70
CA ALA A 43 6.33 -1.31 3.91
C ALA A 43 6.29 -1.59 2.41
N GLN A 44 7.12 -2.51 1.92
CA GLN A 44 7.10 -2.95 0.53
C GLN A 44 5.78 -3.64 0.18
N ILE A 45 5.23 -4.49 1.06
CA ILE A 45 3.94 -5.15 0.81
C ILE A 45 2.80 -4.13 0.72
N TYR A 46 2.76 -3.14 1.62
CA TYR A 46 1.78 -2.04 1.52
C TYR A 46 1.95 -1.24 0.22
N ALA A 47 3.19 -1.02 -0.23
CA ALA A 47 3.44 -0.36 -1.52
C ALA A 47 2.94 -1.19 -2.71
N ILE A 48 3.14 -2.52 -2.70
CA ILE A 48 2.62 -3.41 -3.76
C ILE A 48 1.09 -3.39 -3.77
N ARG A 49 0.47 -3.54 -2.59
CA ARG A 49 -0.99 -3.48 -2.40
C ARG A 49 -1.57 -2.19 -3.00
N GLN A 50 -0.93 -1.05 -2.71
CA GLN A 50 -1.34 0.25 -3.23
C GLN A 50 -1.10 0.37 -4.75
N ALA A 51 0.00 -0.18 -5.27
CA ALA A 51 0.34 -0.14 -6.69
C ALA A 51 -0.69 -0.92 -7.53
N ILE A 52 -1.13 -2.09 -7.08
CA ILE A 52 -2.16 -2.91 -7.76
C ILE A 52 -3.46 -2.11 -7.88
N SER A 53 -3.95 -1.56 -6.77
CA SER A 53 -5.19 -0.77 -6.72
C SER A 53 -5.14 0.46 -7.64
N LYS A 54 -4.04 1.22 -7.59
CA LYS A 54 -3.86 2.39 -8.45
C LYS A 54 -3.78 2.02 -9.92
N ALA A 55 -3.02 0.96 -10.25
CA ALA A 55 -2.86 0.51 -11.62
C ALA A 55 -4.20 0.09 -12.24
N LEU A 56 -5.03 -0.62 -11.48
CA LEU A 56 -6.35 -1.03 -11.96
C LEU A 56 -7.29 0.16 -12.20
N VAL A 57 -7.37 1.11 -11.26
CA VAL A 57 -8.19 2.32 -11.43
C VAL A 57 -7.71 3.12 -12.64
N ALA A 58 -6.39 3.25 -12.84
CA ALA A 58 -5.82 3.95 -13.98
C ALA A 58 -6.09 3.22 -15.32
N TYR A 59 -6.07 1.89 -15.32
CA TYR A 59 -6.39 1.08 -16.49
C TYR A 59 -7.85 1.29 -16.92
N TYR A 60 -8.79 1.18 -15.98
CA TYR A 60 -10.21 1.39 -16.26
C TYR A 60 -10.52 2.81 -16.70
N GLN A 61 -9.84 3.81 -16.10
CA GLN A 61 -9.95 5.21 -16.53
C GLN A 61 -9.55 5.42 -18.00
N LYS A 62 -8.58 4.67 -18.51
CA LYS A 62 -8.03 4.89 -19.86
C LYS A 62 -8.64 3.99 -20.93
N TYR A 63 -8.96 2.73 -20.60
CA TYR A 63 -9.24 1.68 -21.59
C TYR A 63 -10.64 1.07 -21.49
N VAL A 64 -11.43 1.38 -20.47
CA VAL A 64 -12.76 0.79 -20.27
C VAL A 64 -13.83 1.86 -20.26
N ASP A 65 -14.18 2.43 -19.10
CA ASP A 65 -15.18 3.48 -18.96
C ASP A 65 -15.12 4.15 -17.56
N GLU A 66 -15.67 5.36 -17.45
CA GLU A 66 -15.66 6.15 -16.21
C GLU A 66 -16.61 5.60 -15.13
N GLN A 67 -17.69 4.89 -15.51
CA GLN A 67 -18.66 4.34 -14.56
C GLN A 67 -18.04 3.16 -13.79
N SER A 68 -17.47 2.18 -14.49
CA SER A 68 -16.75 1.05 -13.91
C SER A 68 -15.58 1.51 -13.05
N LYS A 69 -14.84 2.53 -13.50
CA LYS A 69 -13.76 3.14 -12.71
C LYS A 69 -14.29 3.72 -11.39
N LYS A 70 -15.40 4.45 -11.43
CA LYS A 70 -16.00 5.05 -10.24
C LYS A 70 -16.43 3.98 -9.24
N GLU A 71 -17.08 2.92 -9.70
CA GLU A 71 -17.46 1.78 -8.85
C GLU A 71 -16.25 1.14 -8.17
N ILE A 72 -15.20 0.83 -8.92
CA ILE A 72 -13.95 0.26 -8.35
C ILE A 72 -13.36 1.19 -7.31
N LYS A 73 -13.27 2.49 -7.62
CA LYS A 73 -12.71 3.50 -6.73
C LYS A 73 -13.52 3.61 -5.44
N ASP A 74 -14.84 3.64 -5.53
CA ASP A 74 -15.74 3.76 -4.38
C ASP A 74 -15.65 2.52 -3.50
N THR A 75 -15.63 1.31 -4.07
CA THR A 75 -15.41 0.06 -3.30
C THR A 75 -14.06 0.07 -2.57
N LEU A 76 -12.98 0.49 -3.23
CA LEU A 76 -11.64 0.55 -2.62
C LEU A 76 -11.57 1.58 -1.49
N ILE A 77 -12.15 2.77 -1.68
CA ILE A 77 -12.17 3.83 -0.65
C ILE A 77 -13.02 3.41 0.55
N GLN A 78 -14.17 2.77 0.30
CA GLN A 78 -15.07 2.30 1.36
C GLN A 78 -14.39 1.26 2.26
N TYR A 79 -13.56 0.39 1.68
CA TYR A 79 -12.79 -0.58 2.46
C TYR A 79 -11.62 0.07 3.20
N ASP A 80 -10.71 0.72 2.46
CA ASP A 80 -9.49 1.30 3.04
C ASP A 80 -8.90 2.37 2.12
N ARG A 81 -8.85 3.61 2.62
CA ARG A 81 -8.28 4.76 1.89
C ARG A 81 -6.81 4.55 1.50
N THR A 82 -6.04 3.75 2.25
CA THR A 82 -4.62 3.51 1.98
C THR A 82 -4.36 2.71 0.70
N LEU A 83 -5.39 2.03 0.15
CA LEU A 83 -5.32 1.36 -1.15
C LEU A 83 -5.10 2.34 -2.30
N LEU A 84 -5.58 3.58 -2.16
CA LEU A 84 -5.43 4.61 -3.20
C LEU A 84 -4.55 5.78 -2.76
N VAL A 85 -4.62 6.20 -1.50
CA VAL A 85 -3.86 7.36 -1.01
C VAL A 85 -2.65 6.88 -0.21
N ALA A 86 -1.46 7.40 -0.52
CA ALA A 86 -0.25 6.99 0.19
C ALA A 86 -0.21 7.64 1.57
N ASP A 87 0.29 6.90 2.54
CA ASP A 87 0.56 7.44 3.87
C ASP A 87 1.78 8.37 3.82
N PRO A 88 1.64 9.67 4.12
CA PRO A 88 2.73 10.63 4.01
C PRO A 88 3.74 10.53 5.16
N ARG A 89 3.49 9.72 6.20
CA ARG A 89 4.35 9.65 7.40
C ARG A 89 5.79 9.27 7.06
N ARG A 90 6.74 9.99 7.67
CA ARG A 90 8.19 9.74 7.59
C ARG A 90 8.82 9.84 8.98
N CYS A 91 9.94 9.17 9.19
CA CYS A 91 10.68 9.27 10.45
C CYS A 91 11.20 10.69 10.64
N GLU A 92 10.87 11.29 11.79
CA GLU A 92 11.39 12.60 12.16
C GLU A 92 12.92 12.54 12.36
N PRO A 93 13.68 13.57 11.96
CA PRO A 93 15.12 13.62 12.21
C PRO A 93 15.44 13.60 13.72
N LYS A 94 16.53 12.93 14.10
CA LYS A 94 17.07 12.98 15.46
C LYS A 94 17.37 14.42 15.88
N LYS A 95 17.07 14.78 17.12
CA LYS A 95 17.42 16.07 17.73
C LYS A 95 18.51 15.86 18.78
N PHE A 96 19.30 16.90 19.04
CA PHE A 96 20.37 16.84 20.06
C PHE A 96 19.77 16.69 21.47
N GLY A 97 20.60 16.28 22.43
CA GLY A 97 20.20 16.16 23.84
C GLY A 97 19.31 14.95 24.16
N GLY A 98 19.32 13.92 23.31
CA GLY A 98 18.66 12.66 23.56
C GLY A 98 18.89 11.62 22.46
N PRO A 99 18.37 10.40 22.64
CA PRO A 99 18.60 9.31 21.69
C PRO A 99 17.78 9.44 20.39
N GLY A 100 16.65 10.16 20.40
CA GLY A 100 15.70 10.20 19.28
C GLY A 100 15.20 11.60 18.90
N ALA A 101 14.15 11.65 18.07
CA ALA A 101 13.56 12.91 17.63
C ALA A 101 12.98 13.72 18.80
N ARG A 102 12.19 13.06 19.67
CA ARG A 102 11.47 13.69 20.79
C ARG A 102 12.01 13.31 22.16
N ALA A 103 12.68 12.17 22.28
CA ALA A 103 13.28 11.73 23.54
C ALA A 103 14.42 12.67 23.97
N ARG A 104 14.50 12.94 25.28
CA ARG A 104 15.57 13.72 25.91
C ARG A 104 16.22 12.90 27.00
N TYR A 105 17.51 13.13 27.26
CA TYR A 105 18.19 12.50 28.38
C TYR A 105 17.55 12.95 29.70
N GLN A 106 17.38 12.00 30.62
CA GLN A 106 16.78 12.27 31.93
C GLN A 106 17.68 13.21 32.72
N LYS A 107 17.09 14.23 33.34
CA LYS A 107 17.78 15.10 34.30
C LYS A 107 17.75 14.46 35.69
N SER A 108 18.82 14.64 36.46
CA SER A 108 18.98 14.07 37.81
C SER A 108 18.15 14.76 38.89
N TYR A 109 17.70 15.98 38.63
CA TYR A 109 16.90 16.78 39.55
C TYR A 109 15.51 17.03 38.95
N ARG A 110 14.51 17.26 39.81
CA ARG A 110 13.14 17.56 39.41
C ARG A 110 12.99 19.00 38.96
#